data_AF-A0A2E2VJI7-F1
#
_entry.id   AF-A0A2E2VJI7-F1
#
_cell.length_a   1.000
_cell.length_b   1.000
_cell.length_c   1.000
_cell.angle_alpha   90.00
_cell.angle_beta   90.00
_cell.angle_gamma   90.00
#
_symmetry.space_group_name_H-M   'P 1'
#
loop_
_entity.id
_entity.type
_entity.pdbx_description
1 polymer ?
#
loop_
_entity_poly.entity_id
_entity_poly.type
_entity_poly.pdbx_seq_one_letter_code
_entity_poly.pdbx_strand_id
1 'polypeptide(L)' 'GSQRNWNPVMAMAGRISIAEVALIHEPGGIDPEVVITPGIFVNRVVQAN' A
#
# COMPACT_ATOMS: atom_id res chain seq x y z
N GLY A 1 0.46 -6.05 15.52
CA GLY A 1 1.16 -7.31 15.19
C GLY A 1 1.66 -7.20 13.76
N SER A 2 2.89 -7.66 13.48
CA SER A 2 3.57 -7.51 12.19
C SER A 2 2.64 -7.81 11.00
N GLN A 3 2.23 -6.77 10.27
CA GLN A 3 1.58 -6.81 8.94
C GLN A 3 2.54 -6.31 7.84
N ARG A 4 3.86 -6.30 8.11
CA ARG A 4 4.93 -5.92 7.17
C ARG A 4 5.68 -7.16 6.66
N ASN A 5 5.00 -8.28 6.56
CA ASN A 5 5.59 -9.60 6.38
C ASN A 5 5.87 -9.82 4.89
N TRP A 6 4.83 -9.69 4.05
CA TRP A 6 4.92 -10.00 2.61
C TRP A 6 4.22 -9.00 1.70
N ASN A 7 3.50 -8.01 2.24
CA ASN A 7 2.67 -7.10 1.47
C ASN A 7 3.42 -6.37 0.33
N PRO A 8 4.66 -5.86 0.53
CA PRO A 8 5.40 -5.23 -0.56
C PRO A 8 5.76 -6.23 -1.68
N VAL A 9 6.21 -7.43 -1.31
CA VAL A 9 6.58 -8.48 -2.27
C VAL A 9 5.35 -8.94 -3.07
N MET A 10 4.22 -9.13 -2.40
CA MET A 10 2.97 -9.55 -3.06
C MET A 10 2.41 -8.45 -3.98
N ALA A 11 2.54 -7.17 -3.61
CA ALA A 11 2.12 -6.05 -4.44
C ALA A 11 2.89 -6.00 -5.78
N MET A 12 4.20 -6.31 -5.75
CA MET A 12 5.05 -6.32 -6.95
C MET A 12 4.85 -7.55 -7.84
N ALA A 13 4.43 -8.69 -7.26
CA ALA A 13 4.32 -9.95 -8.00
C ALA A 13 2.99 -10.12 -8.77
N GLY A 14 1.95 -9.36 -8.39
CA GLY A 14 0.63 -9.45 -9.01
C GLY A 14 0.53 -8.67 -10.32
N ARG A 15 -0.25 -9.19 -11.29
CA ARG A 15 -0.70 -8.39 -12.44
C ARG A 15 -1.61 -7.23 -12.00
N ILE A 16 -2.42 -7.50 -10.98
CA ILE A 16 -3.30 -6.52 -10.34
C ILE A 16 -3.14 -6.66 -8.83
N SER A 17 -2.86 -5.55 -8.16
CA SER A 17 -2.77 -5.45 -6.70
C SER A 17 -3.85 -4.53 -6.14
N ILE A 18 -4.43 -4.92 -5.00
CA ILE A 18 -5.44 -4.16 -4.28
C ILE A 18 -4.97 -4.05 -2.83
N ALA A 19 -4.78 -2.82 -2.34
CA ALA A 19 -4.36 -2.55 -0.96
C ALA A 19 -5.56 -2.17 -0.10
N GLU A 20 -5.85 -2.97 0.92
CA GLU A 20 -6.76 -2.61 1.99
C GLU A 20 -6.01 -1.78 3.04
N VAL A 21 -6.54 -0.61 3.40
CA VAL A 21 -5.89 0.33 4.31
C VAL A 21 -6.87 0.89 5.33
N ALA A 22 -6.40 1.20 6.53
CA ALA A 22 -7.24 1.83 7.55
C ALA A 22 -7.49 3.33 7.28
N LEU A 23 -6.50 4.01 6.71
CA LEU A 23 -6.52 5.46 6.46
C LEU A 23 -6.10 5.75 5.03
N ILE A 24 -6.75 6.74 4.43
CA ILE A 24 -6.40 7.30 3.12
C ILE A 24 -6.00 8.76 3.35
N HIS A 25 -4.91 9.15 2.72
CA HIS A 25 -4.40 10.52 2.74
C HIS A 25 -4.46 11.13 1.33
N GLU A 26 -4.56 12.45 1.28
CA GLU A 26 -4.36 13.20 0.04
C GLU A 26 -2.89 13.11 -0.44
N PRO A 27 -2.61 13.34 -1.72
CA PRO A 27 -1.25 13.37 -2.25
C PRO A 27 -0.33 14.30 -1.43
N GLY A 28 0.83 13.80 -1.02
CA GLY A 28 1.76 14.49 -0.12
C GLY A 28 1.45 14.33 1.37
N GLY A 29 0.36 13.68 1.75
CA GLY A 29 -0.01 13.38 3.14
C GLY A 29 0.74 12.20 3.78
N ILE A 30 1.63 11.53 3.04
CA ILE A 30 2.53 10.49 3.54
C ILE A 30 3.96 10.97 3.30
N ASP A 31 4.80 10.92 4.34
CA ASP A 31 6.23 11.22 4.23
C ASP A 31 6.90 10.21 3.28
N PRO A 32 7.55 10.66 2.19
CA PRO A 32 8.22 9.77 1.24
C PRO A 32 9.21 8.80 1.89
N GLU A 33 9.88 9.20 2.97
CA GLU A 33 10.88 8.38 3.68
C GLU A 33 10.25 7.20 4.45
N VAL A 34 8.94 7.23 4.69
CA VAL A 34 8.21 6.15 5.37
C VAL A 34 7.42 5.26 4.42
N VAL A 35 7.46 5.52 3.10
CA VAL A 35 6.76 4.70 2.09
C VAL A 35 7.49 3.36 1.91
N ILE A 36 6.82 2.27 2.29
CA ILE A 36 7.39 0.92 2.20
C ILE A 36 7.06 0.26 0.86
N THR A 37 5.81 0.40 0.42
CA THR A 37 5.33 -0.12 -0.86
C THR A 37 5.07 1.08 -1.78
N PRO A 38 5.91 1.32 -2.79
CA PRO A 38 5.68 2.39 -3.75
C PRO A 38 4.33 2.25 -4.44
N GLY A 39 3.62 3.37 -4.61
CA GLY A 39 2.28 3.40 -5.21
C GLY A 39 2.20 2.85 -6.64
N ILE A 40 3.33 2.81 -7.37
CA ILE A 40 3.42 2.21 -8.70
C ILE A 40 3.08 0.71 -8.72
N PHE A 41 3.27 0.03 -7.60
CA PHE A 41 2.94 -1.39 -7.45
C PHE A 41 1.53 -1.62 -6.89
N VAL A 42 0.73 -0.56 -6.73
CA VAL A 42 -0.64 -0.62 -6.19
C VAL A 42 -1.62 -0.11 -7.23
N ASN A 43 -2.51 -0.97 -7.74
CA ASN A 43 -3.48 -0.56 -8.75
C ASN A 43 -4.75 0.05 -8.16
N ARG A 44 -5.18 -0.43 -6.98
CA ARG A 44 -6.41 0.00 -6.32
C ARG A 44 -6.19 0.05 -4.82
N VAL A 45 -6.84 1.01 -4.16
CA VAL A 45 -6.85 1.16 -2.71
C VAL A 45 -8.30 1.09 -2.24
N VAL A 46 -8.55 0.34 -1.16
CA VAL A 46 -9.86 0.23 -0.51
C VAL A 46 -9.69 0.54 0.96
N GLN A 47 -10.57 1.38 1.51
CA GLN A 47 -10.56 1.67 2.94
C GLN A 47 -11.31 0.55 3.68
N ALA A 48 -10.68 0.00 4.72
CA ALA A 48 -11.33 -0.89 5.67
C ALA A 48 -12.31 -0.09 6.53
N ASN A 49 -13.54 -0.62 6.71
CA ASN A 49 -14.58 -0.01 7.56
C ASN A 49 -14.29 -0.19 9.05
#